data_AF-A0A2G0Y777-F1
#
_entry.id   AF-A0A2G0Y777-F1
#
_cell.length_a   1.000
_cell.length_b   1.000
_cell.length_c   1.000
_cell.angle_alpha   90.00
_cell.angle_beta   90.00
_cell.angle_gamma   90.00
#
_symmetry.space_group_name_H-M   'P 1'
#
loop_
_entity.id
_entity.type
_entity.pdbx_description
1 polymer ?
#
loop_
_entity_poly.entity_id
_entity_poly.type
_entity_poly.pdbx_seq_one_letter_code
_entity_poly.pdbx_strand_id
1 'polypeptide(L)'
;MSAYILNRFHISAILMFTCNGKPDATTYQLLADKGQQLLDENIRSVRTRYPRETFKGELFGLDETVPKPTPLEALKLIQCLEYQSNQNPDYYATQAFRTLHEIRRVAQSKLPGWDQASWDLV
;
A
#
# COMPACT_ATOMS: atom_id res chain seq x y z
N MET A 1 15.23 6.47 11.61
CA MET A 1 13.76 6.37 11.72
C MET A 1 13.39 4.94 12.13
N SER A 2 12.29 4.75 12.84
CA SER A 2 11.79 3.45 13.32
C SER A 2 10.92 2.76 12.27
N ALA A 3 10.72 1.44 12.40
CA ALA A 3 9.77 0.67 11.59
C ALA A 3 8.57 0.18 12.42
N TYR A 4 7.36 0.16 11.84
CA TYR A 4 6.11 -0.19 12.51
C TYR A 4 5.21 -1.05 11.62
N ILE A 5 4.43 -1.93 12.24
CA ILE A 5 3.32 -2.62 11.58
C ILE A 5 2.18 -1.61 11.41
N LEU A 6 1.78 -1.36 10.16
CA LEU A 6 0.69 -0.44 9.86
C LEU A 6 -0.66 -1.10 10.08
N ASN A 7 -1.61 -0.30 10.57
CA ASN A 7 -2.96 -0.78 10.84
C ASN A 7 -3.73 -1.08 9.54
N ARG A 8 -4.79 -1.89 9.66
CA ARG A 8 -5.64 -2.26 8.53
C ARG A 8 -6.28 -1.07 7.79
N PHE A 9 -6.55 0.04 8.48
CA PHE A 9 -7.21 1.20 7.87
C PHE A 9 -6.30 1.87 6.85
N HIS A 10 -5.00 1.94 7.13
CA HIS A 10 -3.99 2.47 6.22
C HIS A 10 -3.93 1.66 4.92
N ILE A 11 -3.81 0.34 5.04
CA ILE A 11 -3.76 -0.58 3.90
C ILE A 11 -5.09 -0.56 3.14
N SER A 12 -6.23 -0.54 3.85
CA SER A 12 -7.56 -0.47 3.23
C SER A 12 -7.75 0.81 2.42
N ALA A 13 -7.30 1.96 2.93
CA ALA A 13 -7.41 3.24 2.20
C ALA A 13 -6.62 3.23 0.90
N ILE A 14 -5.43 2.60 0.87
CA ILE A 14 -4.63 2.41 -0.35
C ILE A 14 -5.39 1.54 -1.37
N LEU A 15 -5.95 0.42 -0.92
CA LEU A 15 -6.64 -0.53 -1.80
C LEU A 15 -7.94 0.07 -2.37
N MET A 16 -8.76 0.66 -1.51
CA MET A 16 -10.03 1.28 -1.86
C MET A 16 -9.88 2.50 -2.78
N PHE A 17 -8.69 3.11 -2.86
CA PHE A 17 -8.41 4.18 -3.82
C PHE A 17 -8.69 3.77 -5.28
N THR A 18 -8.47 2.50 -5.61
CA THR A 18 -8.71 1.96 -6.96
C THR A 18 -10.17 1.64 -7.25
N CYS A 19 -11.03 1.59 -6.23
CA CYS A 19 -12.44 1.25 -6.37
C CYS A 19 -13.30 2.48 -6.69
N ASN A 20 -14.30 2.30 -7.56
CA ASN A 20 -15.36 3.29 -7.76
C ASN A 20 -16.63 2.81 -7.04
N GLY A 21 -16.75 3.19 -5.77
CA GLY A 21 -17.83 2.73 -4.90
C GLY A 21 -17.49 1.42 -4.20
N LYS A 22 -18.54 0.70 -3.76
CA LYS A 22 -18.40 -0.56 -3.04
C LYS A 22 -17.95 -1.67 -4.00
N PRO A 23 -16.89 -2.44 -3.70
CA PRO A 23 -16.50 -3.59 -4.50
C PRO A 23 -17.58 -4.67 -4.49
N ASP A 24 -17.69 -5.42 -5.59
CA ASP A 24 -18.42 -6.68 -5.60
C ASP A 24 -17.63 -7.77 -4.85
N ALA A 25 -18.23 -8.96 -4.67
CA ALA A 25 -17.61 -10.04 -3.90
C ALA A 25 -16.25 -10.48 -4.46
N THR A 26 -16.11 -10.53 -5.79
CA THR A 26 -14.86 -10.92 -6.47
C THR A 26 -13.77 -9.88 -6.25
N THR A 27 -14.11 -8.60 -6.42
CA THR A 27 -13.19 -7.48 -6.19
C THR A 27 -12.81 -7.40 -4.71
N TYR A 28 -13.77 -7.61 -3.80
CA TYR A 28 -13.52 -7.64 -2.37
C TYR A 28 -12.48 -8.70 -2.03
N GLN A 29 -12.64 -9.93 -2.52
CA GLN A 29 -11.71 -11.02 -2.24
C GLN A 29 -10.30 -10.71 -2.78
N LEU A 30 -10.21 -10.20 -4.01
CA LEU A 30 -8.93 -9.81 -4.60
C LEU A 30 -8.21 -8.73 -3.76
N LEU A 31 -8.95 -7.74 -3.27
CA LEU A 31 -8.39 -6.68 -2.43
C LEU A 31 -8.01 -7.20 -1.04
N ALA A 32 -8.80 -8.08 -0.45
CA ALA A 32 -8.47 -8.73 0.82
C ALA A 32 -7.16 -9.52 0.69
N ASP A 33 -6.99 -10.30 -0.38
CA ASP A 33 -5.77 -11.07 -0.64
C ASP A 33 -4.56 -10.15 -0.83
N LYS A 34 -4.70 -9.07 -1.63
CA LYS A 34 -3.66 -8.05 -1.79
C LYS A 34 -3.32 -7.38 -0.46
N GLY A 35 -4.32 -7.08 0.36
CA GLY A 35 -4.11 -6.47 1.67
C GLY A 35 -3.38 -7.37 2.66
N GLN A 36 -3.68 -8.68 2.65
CA GLN A 36 -2.91 -9.65 3.43
C GLN A 36 -1.45 -9.69 2.96
N GLN A 37 -1.18 -9.71 1.65
CA GLN A 37 0.18 -9.69 1.11
C GLN A 37 0.96 -8.44 1.52
N LEU A 38 0.29 -7.27 1.54
CA LEU A 38 0.91 -6.02 2.00
C LEU A 38 1.22 -6.04 3.50
N LEU A 39 0.30 -6.57 4.31
CA LEU A 39 0.50 -6.70 5.76
C LEU A 39 1.63 -7.68 6.09
N ASP A 40 1.66 -8.83 5.42
CA ASP A 40 2.71 -9.85 5.61
C ASP A 40 4.09 -9.30 5.28
N GLU A 41 4.21 -8.54 4.19
CA GLU A 41 5.47 -7.90 3.80
C GLU A 41 5.91 -6.84 4.81
N ASN A 42 4.98 -6.04 5.32
CA ASN A 42 5.27 -5.06 6.37
C ASN A 42 5.72 -5.76 7.67
N ILE A 43 5.08 -6.85 8.07
CA ILE A 43 5.50 -7.68 9.21
C ILE A 43 6.89 -8.28 8.96
N ARG A 44 7.17 -8.78 7.75
CA ARG A 44 8.48 -9.33 7.36
C ARG A 44 9.60 -8.29 7.50
N SER A 45 9.32 -7.07 7.04
CA SER A 45 10.22 -5.93 7.16
C SER A 45 10.51 -5.55 8.62
N VAL A 46 9.46 -5.43 9.45
CA VAL A 46 9.60 -5.11 10.88
C VAL A 46 10.39 -6.21 11.60
N ARG A 47 10.11 -7.50 11.32
CA ARG A 47 10.87 -8.64 11.86
C ARG A 47 12.35 -8.60 11.48
N THR A 48 12.65 -8.21 10.24
CA THR A 48 14.03 -8.07 9.76
C THR A 48 14.76 -6.95 10.50
N ARG A 49 14.07 -5.84 10.78
CA ARG A 49 14.62 -4.71 11.52
C ARG A 49 14.81 -5.02 13.01
N TYR A 50 13.89 -5.77 13.60
CA TYR A 50 13.82 -6.06 15.04
C TYR A 50 13.77 -7.58 15.32
N PRO A 51 14.86 -8.32 15.09
CA PRO A 51 14.86 -9.79 15.15
C PRO A 51 14.67 -10.37 16.57
N ARG A 52 14.69 -9.52 17.60
CA ARG A 52 14.50 -9.91 19.01
C ARG A 52 13.09 -9.67 19.52
N GLU A 53 12.22 -9.07 18.71
CA GLU A 53 10.84 -8.79 19.07
C GLU A 53 9.91 -9.89 18.55
N THR A 54 8.92 -10.26 19.37
CA THR A 54 7.90 -11.25 19.00
C THR A 54 6.68 -10.55 18.45
N PHE A 55 6.40 -10.75 17.16
CA PHE A 55 5.22 -10.20 16.49
C PHE A 55 4.22 -11.31 16.20
N LYS A 56 2.97 -11.13 16.63
CA LYS A 56 1.86 -12.02 16.24
C LYS A 56 1.57 -11.84 14.75
N GLY A 57 1.24 -12.94 14.07
CA GLY A 57 0.65 -12.84 12.73
C GLY A 57 -0.71 -12.17 12.85
N GLU A 58 -0.98 -11.20 12.00
CA GLU A 58 -2.25 -10.51 11.92
C GLU A 58 -2.95 -10.88 10.62
N LEU A 59 -4.26 -11.12 10.71
CA LEU A 59 -5.10 -11.29 9.53
C LEU A 59 -5.61 -9.93 9.09
N PHE A 60 -5.46 -9.65 7.80
CA PHE A 60 -5.97 -8.45 7.19
C PHE A 60 -7.48 -8.60 6.92
N GLY A 61 -8.25 -7.65 7.43
CA GLY A 61 -9.65 -7.45 7.07
C GLY A 61 -9.79 -6.14 6.29
N LEU A 62 -10.26 -6.22 5.05
CA LEU A 62 -10.53 -5.04 4.23
C LEU A 62 -11.66 -4.23 4.88
N ASP A 63 -11.40 -2.95 5.13
CA ASP A 63 -12.40 -2.00 5.61
C ASP A 63 -12.88 -1.11 4.46
N GLU A 64 -14.07 -1.39 3.96
CA GLU A 64 -14.70 -0.65 2.85
C GLU A 64 -15.23 0.73 3.27
N THR A 65 -15.26 1.02 4.59
CA THR A 65 -15.82 2.26 5.15
C THR A 65 -14.78 3.38 5.30
N VAL A 66 -13.51 3.08 5.02
CA VAL A 66 -12.44 4.08 5.07
C VAL A 66 -12.71 5.24 4.10
N PRO A 67 -12.42 6.49 4.50
CA PRO A 67 -12.52 7.62 3.58
C PRO A 67 -11.63 7.39 2.36
N LYS A 68 -12.18 7.62 1.17
CA LYS A 68 -11.41 7.49 -0.08
C LYS A 68 -10.37 8.61 -0.14
N PRO A 69 -9.06 8.30 -0.18
CA PRO A 69 -8.04 9.33 -0.24
C PRO A 69 -8.05 10.05 -1.58
N THR A 70 -7.65 11.32 -1.56
CA THR A 70 -7.25 12.04 -2.78
C THR A 70 -6.01 11.37 -3.41
N PRO A 71 -5.71 11.62 -4.69
CA PRO A 71 -4.51 11.04 -5.32
C PRO A 71 -3.21 11.36 -4.59
N LEU A 72 -3.07 12.59 -4.08
CA LEU A 72 -1.90 13.00 -3.30
C LEU A 72 -1.82 12.27 -1.95
N GLU A 73 -2.94 12.11 -1.25
CA GLU A 73 -2.98 11.33 0.00
C GLU A 73 -2.66 9.86 -0.24
N ALA A 74 -3.18 9.26 -1.32
CA ALA A 74 -2.85 7.88 -1.70
C ALA A 74 -1.34 7.70 -1.91
N LEU A 75 -0.67 8.64 -2.57
CA LEU A 75 0.78 8.62 -2.73
C LEU A 75 1.54 8.69 -1.39
N LYS A 76 1.08 9.53 -0.46
CA LYS A 76 1.67 9.61 0.89
C LYS A 76 1.47 8.31 1.67
N LEU A 77 0.28 7.71 1.60
CA LEU A 77 -0.01 6.43 2.24
C LEU A 77 0.87 5.31 1.66
N ILE A 78 1.01 5.26 0.34
CA ILE A 78 1.90 4.30 -0.35
C ILE A 78 3.35 4.49 0.09
N GLN A 79 3.86 5.73 0.10
CA GLN A 79 5.22 6.02 0.53
C GLN A 79 5.46 5.59 1.99
N CYS A 80 4.49 5.84 2.87
CA CYS A 80 4.56 5.39 4.26
C CYS A 80 4.66 3.86 4.33
N LEU A 81 3.74 3.12 3.70
CA LEU A 81 3.74 1.66 3.75
C LEU A 81 5.00 1.05 3.14
N GLU A 82 5.47 1.57 2.00
CA GLU A 82 6.72 1.12 1.38
C GLU A 82 7.93 1.33 2.30
N TYR A 83 8.06 2.52 2.90
CA TYR A 83 9.11 2.79 3.88
C TYR A 83 9.06 1.80 5.06
N GLN A 84 7.86 1.43 5.52
CA GLN A 84 7.67 0.44 6.59
C GLN A 84 7.91 -1.01 6.15
N SER A 85 8.02 -1.27 4.84
CA SER A 85 8.05 -2.62 4.27
C SER A 85 9.37 -2.98 3.57
N ASN A 86 10.32 -2.05 3.46
CA ASN A 86 11.49 -2.21 2.57
C ASN A 86 12.79 -2.65 3.26
N GLN A 87 12.74 -3.23 4.46
CA GLN A 87 13.96 -3.60 5.19
C GLN A 87 14.68 -4.82 4.60
N ASN A 88 13.99 -5.63 3.81
CA ASN A 88 14.54 -6.81 3.18
C ASN A 88 15.18 -6.48 1.81
N PRO A 89 16.36 -7.03 1.48
CA PRO A 89 17.05 -6.72 0.21
C PRO A 89 16.25 -7.05 -1.06
N ASP A 90 15.34 -8.03 -0.97
CA ASP A 90 14.50 -8.50 -2.07
C ASP A 90 13.18 -7.73 -2.20
N TYR A 91 12.93 -6.69 -1.38
CA TYR A 91 11.65 -5.97 -1.34
C TYR A 91 11.13 -5.56 -2.73
N TYR A 92 12.00 -5.01 -3.58
CA TYR A 92 11.63 -4.54 -4.93
C TYR A 92 11.27 -5.66 -5.91
N ALA A 93 11.53 -6.92 -5.57
CA ALA A 93 11.11 -8.08 -6.36
C ALA A 93 9.75 -8.65 -5.90
N THR A 94 9.24 -8.23 -4.73
CA THR A 94 8.04 -8.79 -4.09
C THR A 94 6.73 -8.40 -4.78
N GLN A 95 5.68 -9.20 -4.55
CA GLN A 95 4.32 -8.89 -5.01
C GLN A 95 3.73 -7.66 -4.31
N ALA A 96 4.14 -7.38 -3.07
CA ALA A 96 3.75 -6.19 -2.33
C ALA A 96 4.24 -4.91 -3.02
N PHE A 97 5.53 -4.87 -3.41
CA PHE A 97 6.06 -3.75 -4.18
C PHE A 97 5.32 -3.56 -5.50
N ARG A 98 5.08 -4.63 -6.26
CA ARG A 98 4.34 -4.57 -7.54
C ARG A 98 2.94 -3.99 -7.35
N THR A 99 2.21 -4.46 -6.34
CA THR A 99 0.87 -3.97 -6.01
C THR A 99 0.89 -2.47 -5.67
N LEU A 100 1.81 -2.02 -4.81
CA LEU A 100 1.93 -0.59 -4.49
C LEU A 100 2.36 0.25 -5.69
N HIS A 101 3.25 -0.28 -6.53
CA HIS A 101 3.71 0.40 -7.74
C HIS A 101 2.55 0.59 -8.74
N GLU A 102 1.71 -0.42 -8.94
CA GLU A 102 0.50 -0.32 -9.79
C GLU A 102 -0.44 0.79 -9.28
N ILE A 103 -0.78 0.78 -7.99
CA ILE A 103 -1.68 1.79 -7.40
C ILE A 103 -1.03 3.18 -7.44
N ARG A 104 0.28 3.28 -7.26
CA ARG A 104 1.04 4.53 -7.38
C ARG A 104 0.89 5.15 -8.76
N ARG A 105 0.97 4.35 -9.82
CA ARG A 105 0.78 4.84 -11.20
C ARG A 105 -0.63 5.36 -11.43
N VAL A 106 -1.64 4.67 -10.90
CA VAL A 106 -3.04 5.13 -10.94
C VAL A 106 -3.24 6.43 -10.15
N ALA A 107 -2.56 6.59 -9.02
CA ALA A 107 -2.63 7.82 -8.23
C ALA A 107 -1.93 8.99 -8.94
N GLN A 108 -0.74 8.75 -9.50
CA GLN A 108 -0.01 9.72 -10.29
C GLN A 108 -0.83 10.24 -11.48
N SER A 109 -1.43 9.35 -12.28
CA SER A 109 -2.25 9.75 -13.43
C SER A 109 -3.52 10.52 -13.07
N LYS A 110 -3.89 10.58 -11.78
CA LYS A 110 -5.03 11.34 -11.27
C LYS A 110 -4.62 12.66 -10.64
N LEU A 111 -3.32 12.98 -10.55
CA LEU A 111 -2.87 14.27 -10.05
C LEU A 111 -3.19 15.39 -11.07
N PRO A 112 -3.72 16.53 -10.62
CA PRO A 112 -3.88 17.69 -11.48
C PRO A 112 -2.54 18.12 -12.09
N GLY A 113 -2.50 18.28 -13.41
CA GLY A 113 -1.27 18.67 -14.12
C GLY A 113 -0.33 17.51 -14.46
N TRP A 114 -0.61 16.26 -14.05
CA TRP A 114 0.30 15.13 -14.30
C TRP A 114 0.54 14.88 -15.79
N ASP A 115 -0.54 14.75 -16.56
CA ASP A 115 -0.45 14.50 -18.00
C ASP A 115 0.00 15.74 -18.80
N GLN A 116 -0.17 16.93 -18.22
CA GLN A 116 0.21 18.19 -18.85
C GLN A 116 1.66 18.60 -18.56
N ALA A 117 2.28 18.00 -17.53
CA ALA A 117 3.66 18.27 -17.18
C ALA A 117 4.60 17.80 -18.30
N SER A 118 5.53 18.68 -18.70
CA SER A 118 6.53 18.34 -19.69
C SER A 118 7.45 17.22 -19.17
N TRP A 119 7.73 16.23 -20.01
CA TRP A 119 8.79 15.25 -19.75
C TRP A 119 10.18 15.85 -19.97
N ASP A 120 10.28 16.81 -20.88
CA ASP A 120 11.53 17.49 -21.21
C ASP A 120 11.67 18.77 -20.40
N LEU A 121 12.84 18.95 -19.78
CA LEU A 121 13.26 20.21 -19.20
C LEU A 121 14.02 20.98 -20.28
N VAL A 122 13.44 22.12 -20.71
CA VAL A 122 14.07 23.04 -21.66
C VAL A 122 15.19 23.82 -20.99
#